data_AF-A0A5D2ZPQ4-F1
#
_entry.id   AF-A0A5D2ZPQ4-F1
#
_cell.length_a   1.000
_cell.length_b   1.000
_cell.length_c   1.000
_cell.angle_alpha   90.00
_cell.angle_beta   90.00
_cell.angle_gamma   90.00
#
_symmetry.space_group_name_H-M   'P 1'
#
loop_
_entity.id
_entity.type
_entity.pdbx_description
1 polymer ?
#
loop_
_entity_poly.entity_id
_entity_poly.type
_entity_poly.pdbx_seq_one_letter_code
_entity_poly.pdbx_strand_id
1 'polypeptide(L)'
;MADPSNKLRTVICVGDIHGYLTKLLNLWSNLQSQIDPDSFNTATIIFLGDYFDRGLDTRKVIEFLISLPKRYPNQKHVFLSGNHEFAFAGFIGVLAGEFEAKETWKEYAENEEIEGWYKGEGYKKMHLQGRIWGGWFDVAQGIDCKGAIFDAAPTFGSYGVTHGSSELMKVVPEDHKKFLADVVWVHEELEFLKAKDVSVPQVTGLSGKKNVSDIPEELTETVVVSGHHGKLHIEGLRLIIDESGGLEGNPLAAIVLPSMKIVRDTDNLS
;
A
#
# COMPACT_ATOMS: atom_id res chain seq x y z
N MET A 1 -11.59 38.75 14.97
CA MET A 1 -11.73 38.25 13.59
C MET A 1 -10.56 37.34 13.35
N ALA A 2 -10.79 36.06 13.08
CA ALA A 2 -9.71 35.12 12.76
C ALA A 2 -9.08 35.53 11.43
N ASP A 3 -7.76 35.47 11.36
CA ASP A 3 -6.97 35.75 10.16
C ASP A 3 -7.37 34.80 9.02
N PRO A 4 -7.80 35.30 7.83
CA PRO A 4 -8.12 34.46 6.69
C PRO A 4 -6.95 33.59 6.21
N SER A 5 -5.71 33.91 6.59
CA SER A 5 -4.51 33.17 6.19
C SER A 5 -4.17 31.97 7.09
N ASN A 6 -5.00 31.63 8.08
CA ASN A 6 -4.74 30.53 9.01
C ASN A 6 -5.70 29.33 8.82
N LYS A 7 -6.03 29.00 7.57
CA LYS A 7 -6.77 27.77 7.26
C LYS A 7 -5.81 26.59 7.39
N LEU A 8 -6.05 25.71 8.36
CA LEU A 8 -5.25 24.49 8.53
C LEU A 8 -5.26 23.69 7.22
N ARG A 9 -4.08 23.21 6.81
CA ARG A 9 -3.92 22.43 5.60
C ARG A 9 -4.77 21.16 5.66
N THR A 10 -5.53 20.89 4.60
CA THR A 10 -6.27 19.63 4.47
C THR A 10 -5.30 18.48 4.24
N VAL A 11 -5.43 17.44 5.05
CA VAL A 11 -4.70 16.17 4.89
C VAL A 11 -5.72 15.08 4.59
N ILE A 12 -5.46 14.28 3.55
CA ILE A 12 -6.35 13.20 3.12
C ILE A 12 -5.55 11.91 3.19
N CYS A 13 -5.97 10.98 4.04
CA CYS A 13 -5.36 9.66 4.15
C CYS A 13 -6.25 8.62 3.46
N VAL A 14 -5.74 7.99 2.40
CA VAL A 14 -6.44 7.02 1.55
C VAL A 14 -6.01 5.60 1.94
N GLY A 15 -6.97 4.73 2.24
CA GLY A 15 -6.72 3.33 2.59
C GLY A 15 -6.29 2.45 1.42
N ASP A 16 -6.27 1.14 1.69
CA ASP A 16 -5.71 0.10 0.84
C ASP A 16 -6.51 -0.09 -0.46
N ILE A 17 -5.85 0.07 -1.60
CA ILE A 17 -6.51 0.15 -2.93
C ILE A 17 -6.63 -1.23 -3.59
N HIS A 18 -5.62 -2.09 -3.44
CA HIS A 18 -5.56 -3.46 -3.93
C HIS A 18 -6.03 -3.63 -5.38
N GLY A 19 -5.45 -2.88 -6.32
CA GLY A 19 -5.73 -3.05 -7.75
C GLY A 19 -7.16 -2.71 -8.20
N TYR A 20 -8.00 -2.09 -7.36
CA TYR A 20 -9.37 -1.70 -7.71
C TYR A 20 -9.43 -0.27 -8.28
N LEU A 21 -9.09 -0.12 -9.56
CA LEU A 21 -9.07 1.20 -10.22
C LEU A 21 -10.41 1.95 -10.12
N THR A 22 -11.54 1.28 -10.34
CA THR A 22 -12.86 1.92 -10.28
C THR A 22 -13.13 2.52 -8.90
N LYS A 23 -12.77 1.81 -7.82
CA LYS A 23 -12.91 2.33 -6.45
C LYS A 23 -12.04 3.57 -6.25
N LEU A 24 -10.79 3.53 -6.71
CA LEU A 24 -9.88 4.67 -6.63
C LEU A 24 -10.39 5.90 -7.38
N LEU A 25 -10.88 5.72 -8.61
CA LEU A 25 -11.42 6.82 -9.42
C LEU A 25 -12.68 7.43 -8.81
N ASN A 26 -13.59 6.59 -8.31
CA ASN A 26 -14.82 7.06 -7.67
C ASN A 26 -14.51 7.79 -6.36
N LEU A 27 -13.62 7.24 -5.51
CA LEU A 27 -13.18 7.91 -4.28
C LEU A 27 -12.54 9.25 -4.61
N TRP A 28 -11.66 9.31 -5.61
CA TRP A 28 -11.01 10.56 -6.03
C TRP A 28 -12.02 11.61 -6.48
N SER A 29 -13.00 11.21 -7.29
CA SER A 29 -14.11 12.08 -7.72
C SER A 29 -14.94 12.57 -6.54
N ASN A 30 -15.22 11.70 -5.57
CA ASN A 30 -15.98 12.06 -4.36
C ASN A 30 -15.21 12.99 -3.44
N LEU A 31 -13.89 12.84 -3.32
CA LEU A 31 -13.05 13.77 -2.58
C LEU A 31 -13.07 15.16 -3.22
N GLN A 32 -12.98 15.24 -4.55
CA GLN A 32 -12.98 16.51 -5.30
C GLN A 32 -14.28 17.31 -5.13
N SER A 33 -15.41 16.63 -5.09
CA SER A 33 -16.73 17.26 -4.99
C SER A 33 -17.13 17.57 -3.55
N GLN A 34 -16.63 16.81 -2.58
CA GLN A 34 -16.99 16.96 -1.16
C GLN A 34 -16.04 17.87 -0.37
N ILE A 35 -14.88 18.22 -0.91
CA ILE A 35 -13.89 19.10 -0.28
C ILE A 35 -13.88 20.42 -1.04
N ASP A 36 -13.73 21.55 -0.33
CA ASP A 36 -13.67 22.83 -1.01
C ASP A 36 -12.50 22.89 -2.00
N PRO A 37 -12.69 23.43 -3.23
CA PRO A 37 -11.69 23.34 -4.30
C PRO A 37 -10.32 23.90 -3.92
N ASP A 38 -10.26 24.97 -3.13
CA ASP A 38 -9.00 25.60 -2.71
C ASP A 38 -8.22 24.72 -1.72
N SER A 39 -8.91 24.13 -0.75
CA SER A 39 -8.32 23.15 0.17
C SER A 39 -7.90 21.88 -0.55
N PHE A 40 -8.73 21.36 -1.45
CA PHE A 40 -8.37 20.17 -2.23
C PHE A 40 -7.13 20.42 -3.08
N ASN A 41 -7.06 21.56 -3.77
CA ASN A 41 -5.93 21.93 -4.63
C ASN A 41 -4.59 22.01 -3.88
N THR A 42 -4.60 22.31 -2.57
CA THR A 42 -3.37 22.46 -1.75
C THR A 42 -3.17 21.33 -0.74
N ALA A 43 -4.01 20.31 -0.77
CA ALA A 43 -4.02 19.22 0.21
C ALA A 43 -2.70 18.42 0.24
N THR A 44 -2.40 17.83 1.39
CA THR A 44 -1.48 16.68 1.46
C THR A 44 -2.30 15.41 1.32
N ILE A 45 -1.98 14.60 0.31
CA ILE A 45 -2.60 13.30 0.05
C ILE A 45 -1.62 12.21 0.48
N ILE A 46 -2.01 11.36 1.41
CA ILE A 46 -1.22 10.24 1.93
C ILE A 46 -1.93 8.94 1.56
N PHE A 47 -1.31 8.16 0.68
CA PHE A 47 -1.76 6.81 0.34
C PHE A 47 -1.11 5.81 1.29
N LEU A 48 -1.91 5.03 2.01
CA LEU A 48 -1.46 4.26 3.17
C LEU A 48 -0.77 2.93 2.85
N GLY A 49 -0.70 2.55 1.58
CA GLY A 49 -0.04 1.33 1.09
C GLY A 49 -1.02 0.42 0.35
N ASP A 50 -0.56 -0.78 0.05
CA ASP A 50 -1.33 -1.88 -0.52
C ASP A 50 -2.11 -1.49 -1.79
N TYR A 51 -1.35 -1.05 -2.80
CA TYR A 51 -1.84 -0.63 -4.12
C TYR A 51 -2.02 -1.81 -5.08
N PHE A 52 -1.28 -2.89 -4.84
CA PHE A 52 -1.19 -4.09 -5.70
C PHE A 52 -2.09 -5.22 -5.17
N ASP A 53 -2.19 -6.27 -5.99
CA ASP A 53 -2.80 -7.56 -5.69
C ASP A 53 -4.32 -7.52 -5.43
N ARG A 54 -4.94 -8.71 -5.37
CA ARG A 54 -6.38 -8.95 -5.24
C ARG A 54 -7.26 -8.43 -6.40
N GLY A 55 -7.22 -7.13 -6.71
CA GLY A 55 -7.92 -6.48 -7.81
C GLY A 55 -7.21 -6.62 -9.16
N LEU A 56 -7.95 -6.48 -10.25
CA LEU A 56 -7.49 -6.82 -11.60
C LEU A 56 -6.68 -5.70 -12.30
N ASP A 57 -6.75 -4.46 -11.80
CA ASP A 57 -6.28 -3.26 -12.51
C ASP A 57 -5.02 -2.63 -11.88
N THR A 58 -4.19 -3.41 -11.18
CA THR A 58 -2.96 -2.96 -10.52
C THR A 58 -2.11 -2.04 -11.40
N ARG A 59 -1.80 -2.43 -12.64
CA ARG A 59 -1.07 -1.58 -13.59
C ARG A 59 -1.67 -0.18 -13.73
N LYS A 60 -2.99 -0.09 -13.93
CA LYS A 60 -3.69 1.19 -14.13
C LYS A 60 -3.80 2.00 -12.85
N VAL A 61 -3.89 1.35 -11.69
CA VAL A 61 -3.80 2.03 -10.38
C VAL A 61 -2.46 2.76 -10.27
N ILE A 62 -1.35 2.10 -10.59
CA ILE A 62 -0.02 2.73 -10.54
C ILE A 62 0.12 3.85 -11.58
N GLU A 63 -0.37 3.66 -12.80
CA GLU A 63 -0.41 4.72 -13.83
C GLU A 63 -1.20 5.95 -13.33
N PHE A 64 -2.30 5.74 -12.61
CA PHE A 64 -3.06 6.83 -11.99
C PHE A 64 -2.25 7.54 -10.90
N LEU A 65 -1.66 6.80 -9.94
CA LEU A 65 -0.88 7.37 -8.84
C LEU A 65 0.33 8.18 -9.34
N ILE A 66 1.08 7.64 -10.30
CA ILE A 66 2.21 8.33 -10.95
C ILE A 66 1.77 9.63 -11.64
N SER A 67 0.54 9.68 -12.16
CA SER A 67 0.02 10.87 -12.84
C SER A 67 -0.35 12.02 -11.89
N LEU A 68 -0.58 11.73 -10.61
CA LEU A 68 -1.13 12.70 -9.65
C LEU A 68 -0.26 13.96 -9.46
N PRO A 69 1.07 13.87 -9.25
CA PRO A 69 1.90 15.07 -9.08
C PRO A 69 1.86 16.01 -10.30
N LYS A 70 1.70 15.46 -11.50
CA LYS A 70 1.55 16.25 -12.73
C LYS A 70 0.16 16.87 -12.87
N ARG A 71 -0.88 16.13 -12.48
CA ARG A 71 -2.29 16.60 -12.54
C ARG A 71 -2.60 17.64 -11.47
N TYR A 72 -1.98 17.52 -10.30
CA TYR A 72 -2.22 18.38 -9.14
C TYR A 72 -0.88 18.91 -8.58
N PRO A 73 -0.23 19.85 -9.28
CA PRO A 73 1.11 20.34 -8.91
C PRO A 73 1.16 21.10 -7.58
N ASN A 74 0.02 21.55 -7.07
CA ASN A 74 -0.10 22.26 -5.78
C ASN A 74 -0.37 21.31 -4.60
N GLN A 75 -0.64 20.03 -4.87
CA GLN A 75 -0.81 19.00 -3.84
C GLN A 75 0.54 18.39 -3.46
N LYS A 76 0.68 17.97 -2.20
CA LYS A 76 1.76 17.10 -1.76
C LYS A 76 1.25 15.66 -1.79
N HIS A 77 1.93 14.77 -2.49
CA HIS A 77 1.57 13.35 -2.55
C HIS A 77 2.60 12.53 -1.78
N VAL A 78 2.12 11.66 -0.90
CA VAL A 78 2.92 10.72 -0.12
C VAL A 78 2.39 9.33 -0.39
N PHE A 79 3.30 8.42 -0.74
CA PHE A 79 2.98 7.03 -1.04
C PHE A 79 3.71 6.14 -0.04
N LEU A 80 2.96 5.57 0.90
CA LEU A 80 3.50 4.60 1.85
C LEU A 80 3.70 3.23 1.20
N SER A 81 4.74 2.52 1.59
CA SER A 81 4.88 1.10 1.30
C SER A 81 3.98 0.33 2.26
N GLY A 82 3.06 -0.48 1.73
CA GLY A 82 2.48 -1.59 2.48
C GLY A 82 3.35 -2.84 2.39
N ASN A 83 2.87 -3.95 2.95
CA ASN A 83 3.55 -5.24 2.83
C ASN A 83 3.48 -5.77 1.39
N HIS A 84 2.42 -5.44 0.64
CA HIS A 84 2.29 -5.84 -0.77
C HIS A 84 3.32 -5.11 -1.66
N GLU A 85 3.54 -3.81 -1.47
CA GLU A 85 4.61 -3.05 -2.16
C GLU A 85 5.98 -3.65 -1.90
N PHE A 86 6.29 -3.95 -0.63
CA PHE A 86 7.59 -4.49 -0.23
C PHE A 86 7.84 -5.86 -0.86
N ALA A 87 6.82 -6.72 -0.83
CA ALA A 87 6.88 -8.05 -1.42
C ALA A 87 7.04 -7.98 -2.95
N PHE A 88 6.27 -7.14 -3.63
CA PHE A 88 6.38 -6.96 -5.07
C PHE A 88 7.72 -6.36 -5.49
N ALA A 89 8.19 -5.32 -4.79
CA ALA A 89 9.52 -4.73 -5.01
C ALA A 89 10.64 -5.76 -4.83
N GLY A 90 10.49 -6.68 -3.86
CA GLY A 90 11.38 -7.82 -3.65
C GLY A 90 11.40 -8.77 -4.84
N PHE A 91 10.23 -9.06 -5.42
CA PHE A 91 10.11 -9.95 -6.58
C PHE A 91 10.77 -9.35 -7.83
N ILE A 92 10.55 -8.07 -8.13
CA ILE A 92 11.12 -7.42 -9.32
C ILE A 92 12.53 -6.85 -9.13
N GLY A 93 13.11 -7.00 -7.93
CA GLY A 93 14.50 -6.65 -7.64
C GLY A 93 14.75 -5.14 -7.51
N VAL A 94 13.79 -4.37 -6.98
CA VAL A 94 13.92 -2.91 -6.78
C VAL A 94 13.91 -2.49 -5.31
N LEU A 95 14.04 -3.42 -4.38
CA LEU A 95 14.25 -3.09 -2.97
C LEU A 95 15.53 -2.28 -2.80
N ALA A 96 15.41 -1.14 -2.11
CA ALA A 96 16.54 -0.31 -1.75
C ALA A 96 17.25 -0.87 -0.51
N GLY A 97 18.59 -0.97 -0.55
CA GLY A 97 19.43 -1.44 0.54
C GLY A 97 20.19 -2.72 0.22
N GLU A 98 21.22 -3.01 1.00
CA GLU A 98 21.98 -4.25 0.92
C GLU A 98 21.39 -5.28 1.89
N PHE A 99 21.15 -6.50 1.41
CA PHE A 99 20.71 -7.62 2.23
C PHE A 99 21.21 -8.93 1.65
N GLU A 100 21.47 -9.90 2.51
CA GLU A 100 21.79 -11.27 2.10
C GLU A 100 20.50 -12.07 2.01
N ALA A 101 20.04 -12.34 0.78
CA ALA A 101 18.76 -12.99 0.52
C ALA A 101 18.53 -14.25 1.38
N LYS A 102 19.54 -15.13 1.47
CA LYS A 102 19.46 -16.36 2.27
C LYS A 102 19.21 -16.13 3.75
N GLU A 103 19.71 -15.04 4.33
CA GLU A 103 19.50 -14.72 5.74
C GLU A 103 18.02 -14.40 6.00
N THR A 104 17.36 -13.73 5.06
CA THR A 104 15.93 -13.40 5.15
C THR A 104 15.03 -14.63 5.13
N TRP A 105 15.51 -15.77 4.62
CA TRP A 105 14.73 -17.01 4.49
C TRP A 105 14.78 -17.89 5.74
N LYS A 106 15.86 -17.81 6.54
CA LYS A 106 16.21 -18.82 7.55
C LYS A 106 15.10 -19.06 8.58
N GLU A 107 14.49 -17.99 9.06
CA GLU A 107 13.45 -18.04 10.09
C GLU A 107 12.21 -18.83 9.63
N TYR A 108 11.88 -18.73 8.34
CA TYR A 108 10.66 -19.32 7.76
C TYR A 108 10.96 -20.48 6.81
N ALA A 109 12.18 -21.03 6.81
CA ALA A 109 12.61 -22.02 5.81
C ALA A 109 11.74 -23.29 5.81
N GLU A 110 11.14 -23.65 6.95
CA GLU A 110 10.21 -24.78 7.06
C GLU A 110 8.88 -24.57 6.30
N ASN A 111 8.53 -23.31 6.02
CA ASN A 111 7.33 -22.96 5.29
C ASN A 111 7.52 -23.01 3.76
N GLU A 112 8.74 -23.17 3.25
CA GLU A 112 9.05 -23.02 1.82
C GLU A 112 8.18 -23.91 0.91
N GLU A 113 7.97 -25.16 1.31
CA GLU A 113 7.13 -26.10 0.55
C GLU A 113 5.63 -25.88 0.79
N ILE A 114 5.24 -25.46 1.99
CA ILE A 114 3.83 -25.22 2.37
C ILE A 114 3.30 -23.98 1.66
N GLU A 115 4.11 -22.92 1.60
CA GLU A 115 3.79 -21.64 0.99
C GLU A 115 4.12 -21.61 -0.50
N GLY A 116 4.82 -22.63 -1.00
CA GLY A 116 5.21 -22.79 -2.40
C GLY A 116 6.06 -21.64 -2.93
N TRP A 117 7.10 -21.26 -2.20
CA TRP A 117 7.91 -20.09 -2.55
C TRP A 117 8.45 -20.15 -3.99
N TYR A 118 8.58 -18.98 -4.60
CA TYR A 118 9.18 -18.84 -5.92
C TYR A 118 10.60 -19.43 -5.98
N LYS A 119 10.83 -20.28 -6.97
CA LYS A 119 12.11 -20.97 -7.25
C LYS A 119 12.61 -20.72 -8.68
N GLY A 120 11.99 -19.79 -9.41
CA GLY A 120 12.34 -19.47 -10.80
C GLY A 120 13.55 -18.55 -10.93
N GLU A 121 13.70 -17.89 -12.08
CA GLU A 121 14.88 -17.07 -12.38
C GLU A 121 15.11 -15.97 -11.32
N GLY A 122 16.36 -15.79 -10.89
CA GLY A 122 16.73 -14.73 -9.94
C GLY A 122 16.43 -15.02 -8.46
N TYR A 123 15.70 -16.09 -8.12
CA TYR A 123 15.24 -16.35 -6.74
C TYR A 123 16.36 -16.38 -5.70
N LYS A 124 17.58 -16.79 -6.08
CA LYS A 124 18.74 -16.90 -5.16
C LYS A 124 19.18 -15.57 -4.55
N LYS A 125 18.80 -14.45 -5.17
CA LYS A 125 19.09 -13.09 -4.71
C LYS A 125 17.83 -12.36 -4.23
N MET A 126 16.69 -13.06 -4.14
CA MET A 126 15.40 -12.48 -3.87
C MET A 126 15.11 -12.50 -2.36
N HIS A 127 14.61 -11.37 -1.85
CA HIS A 127 14.12 -11.29 -0.46
C HIS A 127 13.00 -12.32 -0.21
N LEU A 128 12.89 -12.85 1.00
CA LEU A 128 11.85 -13.81 1.40
C LEU A 128 10.46 -13.40 0.88
N GLN A 129 10.03 -12.18 1.20
CA GLN A 129 8.70 -11.68 0.82
C GLN A 129 8.48 -11.67 -0.70
N GLY A 130 9.51 -11.40 -1.50
CA GLY A 130 9.41 -11.52 -2.97
C GLY A 130 9.22 -12.97 -3.41
N ARG A 131 9.86 -13.91 -2.72
CA ARG A 131 9.69 -15.34 -3.00
C ARG A 131 8.28 -15.82 -2.65
N ILE A 132 7.73 -15.39 -1.51
CA ILE A 132 6.36 -15.71 -1.09
C ILE A 132 5.35 -15.13 -2.09
N TRP A 133 5.56 -13.86 -2.49
CA TRP A 133 4.66 -13.14 -3.38
C TRP A 133 4.56 -13.75 -4.79
N GLY A 134 5.70 -14.11 -5.38
CA GLY A 134 5.74 -14.77 -6.69
C GLY A 134 5.56 -16.30 -6.64
N GLY A 135 5.33 -16.86 -5.44
CA GLY A 135 5.17 -18.28 -5.21
C GLY A 135 3.83 -18.83 -5.70
N TRP A 136 3.62 -20.13 -5.49
CA TRP A 136 2.36 -20.79 -5.80
C TRP A 136 1.79 -21.48 -4.55
N PHE A 137 0.70 -20.93 -4.01
CA PHE A 137 0.01 -21.53 -2.87
C PHE A 137 -1.04 -22.52 -3.35
N ASP A 138 -0.91 -23.80 -2.98
CA ASP A 138 -1.84 -24.84 -3.41
C ASP A 138 -3.18 -24.74 -2.67
N VAL A 139 -4.27 -24.69 -3.45
CA VAL A 139 -5.67 -24.61 -3.01
C VAL A 139 -6.08 -25.85 -2.21
N ALA A 140 -5.32 -26.94 -2.26
CA ALA A 140 -5.50 -28.12 -1.40
C ALA A 140 -5.52 -27.80 0.12
N GLN A 141 -5.05 -26.62 0.52
CA GLN A 141 -5.06 -26.13 1.91
C GLN A 141 -6.38 -25.43 2.33
N GLY A 142 -7.40 -25.38 1.46
CA GLY A 142 -8.73 -24.88 1.82
C GLY A 142 -8.84 -23.35 1.92
N ILE A 143 -7.84 -22.62 1.44
CA ILE A 143 -7.83 -21.15 1.34
C ILE A 143 -7.90 -20.79 -0.15
N ASP A 144 -8.92 -20.01 -0.53
CA ASP A 144 -9.09 -19.51 -1.90
C ASP A 144 -8.14 -18.33 -2.14
N CYS A 145 -6.89 -18.64 -2.49
CA CYS A 145 -5.87 -17.65 -2.85
C CYS A 145 -5.75 -17.51 -4.37
N LYS A 146 -5.58 -16.27 -4.85
CA LYS A 146 -5.30 -15.98 -6.26
C LYS A 146 -3.81 -16.17 -6.55
N GLY A 147 -3.39 -17.42 -6.60
CA GLY A 147 -2.05 -17.86 -7.00
C GLY A 147 -1.03 -17.92 -5.86
N ALA A 148 -0.95 -16.91 -4.99
CA ALA A 148 -0.01 -16.87 -3.86
C ALA A 148 -0.72 -16.38 -2.59
N ILE A 149 -0.06 -16.48 -1.43
CA ILE A 149 -0.57 -15.93 -0.15
C ILE A 149 -0.93 -14.45 -0.23
N PHE A 150 -0.23 -13.70 -1.09
CA PHE A 150 -0.48 -12.28 -1.35
C PHE A 150 -1.61 -12.02 -2.36
N ASP A 151 -2.28 -13.04 -2.91
CA ASP A 151 -3.23 -12.89 -4.03
C ASP A 151 -2.62 -12.14 -5.23
N ALA A 152 -1.38 -12.49 -5.58
CA ALA A 152 -0.56 -11.77 -6.56
C ALA A 152 -0.93 -12.02 -8.03
N ALA A 153 -1.64 -13.10 -8.36
CA ALA A 153 -1.94 -13.45 -9.75
C ALA A 153 -2.63 -12.33 -10.57
N PRO A 154 -3.59 -11.57 -10.04
CA PRO A 154 -4.15 -10.38 -10.69
C PRO A 154 -3.10 -9.33 -11.05
N THR A 155 -2.09 -9.11 -10.20
CA THR A 155 -1.00 -8.18 -10.51
C THR A 155 -0.23 -8.65 -11.73
N PHE A 156 0.20 -9.92 -11.78
CA PHE A 156 0.83 -10.50 -12.99
C PHE A 156 -0.04 -10.30 -14.23
N GLY A 157 -1.33 -10.63 -14.13
CA GLY A 157 -2.29 -10.49 -15.23
C GLY A 157 -2.44 -9.05 -15.71
N SER A 158 -2.41 -8.07 -14.81
CA SER A 158 -2.51 -6.63 -15.16
C SER A 158 -1.32 -6.14 -16.00
N TYR A 159 -0.17 -6.82 -15.94
CA TYR A 159 1.01 -6.56 -16.79
C TYR A 159 1.08 -7.49 -18.01
N GLY A 160 0.09 -8.35 -18.23
CA GLY A 160 0.00 -9.22 -19.40
C GLY A 160 0.85 -10.48 -19.33
N VAL A 161 1.21 -10.92 -18.12
CA VAL A 161 1.99 -12.16 -17.91
C VAL A 161 1.24 -13.13 -16.99
N THR A 162 1.58 -14.41 -17.09
CA THR A 162 1.03 -15.45 -16.21
C THR A 162 1.63 -15.33 -14.80
N HIS A 163 0.86 -15.71 -13.78
CA HIS A 163 1.32 -15.78 -12.39
C HIS A 163 2.63 -16.58 -12.26
N GLY A 164 3.56 -16.09 -11.45
CA GLY A 164 4.88 -16.70 -11.22
C GLY A 164 5.88 -16.58 -12.38
N SER A 165 5.57 -15.86 -13.47
CA SER A 165 6.52 -15.68 -14.58
C SER A 165 7.62 -14.67 -14.25
N SER A 166 8.89 -15.01 -14.51
CA SER A 166 10.00 -14.06 -14.43
C SER A 166 9.90 -12.94 -15.47
N GLU A 167 9.11 -13.12 -16.54
CA GLU A 167 8.88 -12.08 -17.54
C GLU A 167 8.26 -10.82 -16.94
N LEU A 168 7.59 -10.92 -15.78
CA LEU A 168 7.09 -9.75 -15.04
C LEU A 168 8.21 -8.74 -14.77
N MET A 169 9.42 -9.19 -14.41
CA MET A 169 10.57 -8.33 -14.12
C MET A 169 11.00 -7.48 -15.34
N LYS A 170 10.68 -7.97 -16.55
CA LYS A 170 11.01 -7.32 -17.82
C LYS A 170 9.89 -6.41 -18.33
N VAL A 171 8.63 -6.79 -18.12
CA VAL A 171 7.47 -6.05 -18.67
C VAL A 171 6.99 -4.92 -17.77
N VAL A 172 7.33 -4.91 -16.47
CA VAL A 172 7.01 -3.79 -15.57
C VAL A 172 7.76 -2.53 -16.04
N PRO A 173 7.05 -1.44 -16.37
CA PRO A 173 7.66 -0.19 -16.83
C PRO A 173 8.67 0.41 -15.83
N GLU A 174 9.68 1.13 -16.34
CA GLU A 174 10.73 1.72 -15.49
C GLU A 174 10.20 2.82 -14.55
N ASP A 175 9.17 3.56 -14.95
CA ASP A 175 8.50 4.53 -14.07
C ASP A 175 7.72 3.84 -12.93
N HIS A 176 7.17 2.64 -13.16
CA HIS A 176 6.55 1.83 -12.11
C HIS A 176 7.61 1.26 -11.15
N LYS A 177 8.75 0.79 -11.67
CA LYS A 177 9.89 0.37 -10.84
C LYS A 177 10.40 1.53 -9.99
N LYS A 178 10.52 2.71 -10.59
CA LYS A 178 10.91 3.93 -9.88
C LYS A 178 9.90 4.29 -8.79
N PHE A 179 8.61 4.23 -9.08
CA PHE A 179 7.55 4.46 -8.09
C PHE A 179 7.73 3.53 -6.88
N LEU A 180 7.91 2.23 -7.10
CA LEU A 180 8.14 1.25 -6.03
C LEU A 180 9.45 1.46 -5.26
N ALA A 181 10.50 1.97 -5.90
CA ALA A 181 11.74 2.33 -5.20
C ALA A 181 11.55 3.57 -4.30
N ASP A 182 10.65 4.49 -4.69
CA ASP A 182 10.44 5.78 -4.03
C ASP A 182 9.41 5.73 -2.89
N VAL A 183 8.54 4.71 -2.80
CA VAL A 183 7.57 4.60 -1.68
C VAL A 183 8.27 4.57 -0.32
N VAL A 184 7.68 5.20 0.70
CA VAL A 184 8.30 5.36 2.02
C VAL A 184 7.65 4.43 3.05
N TRP A 185 8.39 3.87 4.00
CA TRP A 185 7.80 2.95 4.99
C TRP A 185 7.01 3.68 6.08
N VAL A 186 7.45 4.89 6.41
CA VAL A 186 6.85 5.76 7.40
C VAL A 186 6.86 7.16 6.82
N HIS A 187 5.77 7.90 7.01
CA HIS A 187 5.71 9.33 6.75
C HIS A 187 5.35 10.07 8.01
N GLU A 188 6.10 11.13 8.29
CA GLU A 188 5.88 12.00 9.43
C GLU A 188 5.79 13.43 8.91
N GLU A 189 4.74 14.12 9.34
CA GLU A 189 4.62 15.56 9.11
C GLU A 189 5.53 16.37 10.07
N LEU A 190 6.02 15.75 11.15
CA LEU A 190 6.97 16.31 12.12
C LEU A 190 8.03 15.22 12.45
N GLU A 191 9.31 15.44 12.13
CA GLU A 191 10.35 14.40 12.01
C GLU A 191 10.55 13.45 13.22
N PHE A 192 10.64 12.13 12.98
CA PHE A 192 11.71 11.14 13.32
C PHE A 192 11.27 9.65 13.16
N LEU A 193 11.54 8.98 12.01
CA LEU A 193 11.85 7.53 11.84
C LEU A 193 11.99 7.17 10.34
N LYS A 194 13.22 7.25 9.79
CA LYS A 194 13.52 7.05 8.35
C LYS A 194 14.26 5.75 8.01
N ALA A 195 14.62 4.92 8.99
CA ALA A 195 15.46 3.75 8.75
C ALA A 195 14.66 2.62 8.06
N LYS A 196 14.87 2.44 6.75
CA LYS A 196 14.41 1.26 5.99
C LYS A 196 15.39 0.11 6.22
N ASP A 197 15.16 -0.68 7.26
CA ASP A 197 15.92 -1.92 7.47
C ASP A 197 15.28 -3.07 6.70
N VAL A 198 15.85 -3.38 5.54
CA VAL A 198 15.40 -4.47 4.65
C VAL A 198 16.05 -5.81 4.96
N SER A 199 16.86 -5.90 6.02
CA SER A 199 17.51 -7.15 6.43
C SER A 199 16.58 -8.08 7.22
N VAL A 200 15.44 -7.56 7.69
CA VAL A 200 14.46 -8.32 8.48
C VAL A 200 13.53 -9.17 7.59
N PRO A 201 13.25 -10.43 7.94
CA PRO A 201 12.40 -11.32 7.14
C PRO A 201 10.98 -10.80 6.91
N GLN A 202 10.41 -10.14 7.92
CA GLN A 202 9.09 -9.53 7.89
C GLN A 202 9.10 -8.22 8.70
N VAL A 203 8.74 -7.12 8.04
CA VAL A 203 8.75 -5.79 8.66
C VAL A 203 7.47 -5.60 9.48
N THR A 204 7.58 -5.63 10.82
CA THR A 204 6.42 -5.57 11.72
C THR A 204 5.53 -4.34 11.51
N GLY A 205 6.12 -3.17 11.21
CA GLY A 205 5.37 -1.95 10.95
C GLY A 205 4.50 -2.00 9.68
N LEU A 206 4.79 -2.93 8.76
CA LEU A 206 4.04 -3.10 7.50
C LEU A 206 3.08 -4.29 7.55
N SER A 207 3.38 -5.34 8.32
CA SER A 207 2.63 -6.60 8.30
C SER A 207 1.94 -6.96 9.62
N GLY A 208 2.23 -6.25 10.70
CA GLY A 208 1.68 -6.52 12.04
C GLY A 208 0.16 -6.40 12.10
N LYS A 209 -0.48 -7.08 13.06
CA LYS A 209 -1.93 -6.97 13.31
C LYS A 209 -2.21 -6.47 14.72
N LYS A 210 -2.35 -7.38 15.70
CA LYS A 210 -2.63 -7.00 17.10
C LYS A 210 -1.47 -6.25 17.77
N ASN A 211 -0.24 -6.58 17.39
CA ASN A 211 0.97 -5.98 17.94
C ASN A 211 1.24 -4.54 17.46
N VAL A 212 0.44 -4.00 16.54
CA VAL A 212 0.55 -2.63 16.02
C VAL A 212 -0.81 -1.90 16.01
N SER A 213 -1.79 -2.41 16.76
CA SER A 213 -3.12 -1.78 16.83
C SER A 213 -3.12 -0.50 17.66
N ASP A 214 -2.29 -0.46 18.70
CA ASP A 214 -2.29 0.61 19.70
C ASP A 214 -1.18 1.62 19.39
N ILE A 215 -1.32 2.85 19.90
CA ILE A 215 -0.26 3.86 19.81
C ILE A 215 0.88 3.43 20.76
N PRO A 216 2.14 3.34 20.30
CA PRO A 216 3.29 3.12 21.18
C PRO A 216 3.31 4.14 22.33
N GLU A 217 3.66 3.71 23.55
CA GLU A 217 3.68 4.56 24.75
C GLU A 217 4.56 5.83 24.58
N GLU A 218 5.54 5.76 23.69
CA GLU A 218 6.49 6.85 23.36
C GLU A 218 5.86 7.98 22.54
N LEU A 219 4.72 7.75 21.88
CA LEU A 219 4.07 8.72 20.99
C LEU A 219 2.87 9.39 21.69
N THR A 220 3.14 10.34 22.58
CA THR A 220 2.10 11.17 23.21
C THR A 220 1.66 12.30 22.28
N GLU A 221 0.36 12.59 22.22
CA GLU A 221 -0.23 13.71 21.45
C GLU A 221 -0.03 13.65 19.91
N THR A 222 0.37 12.49 19.37
CA THR A 222 0.63 12.29 17.94
C THR A 222 -0.51 11.53 17.26
N VAL A 223 -0.99 12.02 16.12
CA VAL A 223 -1.95 11.29 15.27
C VAL A 223 -1.22 10.17 14.54
N VAL A 224 -1.64 8.93 14.76
CA VAL A 224 -1.08 7.73 14.12
C VAL A 224 -2.10 7.15 13.15
N VAL A 225 -1.79 7.21 11.86
CA VAL A 225 -2.67 6.73 10.77
C VAL A 225 -2.06 5.49 10.11
N SER A 226 -2.85 4.45 9.88
CA SER A 226 -2.42 3.25 9.13
C SER A 226 -3.56 2.62 8.30
N GLY A 227 -3.20 1.83 7.29
CA GLY A 227 -4.10 0.94 6.55
C GLY A 227 -4.07 -0.51 7.10
N HIS A 228 -4.06 -1.51 6.21
CA HIS A 228 -3.70 -2.93 6.43
C HIS A 228 -4.63 -3.82 7.28
N HIS A 229 -5.35 -3.24 8.24
CA HIS A 229 -6.05 -4.03 9.26
C HIS A 229 -7.40 -4.61 8.82
N GLY A 230 -7.88 -4.33 7.61
CA GLY A 230 -9.19 -4.73 7.10
C GLY A 230 -10.35 -4.15 7.91
N LYS A 231 -10.16 -2.96 8.50
CA LYS A 231 -11.20 -2.25 9.25
C LYS A 231 -11.07 -0.73 9.12
N LEU A 232 -12.20 -0.05 9.32
CA LEU A 232 -12.24 1.37 9.62
C LEU A 232 -12.40 1.57 11.13
N HIS A 233 -11.40 2.14 11.79
CA HIS A 233 -11.40 2.38 13.24
C HIS A 233 -10.83 3.75 13.57
N ILE A 234 -11.57 4.54 14.35
CA ILE A 234 -11.17 5.88 14.78
C ILE A 234 -11.33 5.95 16.29
N GLU A 235 -10.21 6.12 16.99
CA GLU A 235 -10.21 6.23 18.45
C GLU A 235 -9.14 7.23 18.90
N GLY A 236 -9.60 8.40 19.36
CA GLY A 236 -8.70 9.48 19.76
C GLY A 236 -7.75 9.87 18.63
N LEU A 237 -6.45 9.64 18.83
CA LEU A 237 -5.38 9.94 17.87
C LEU A 237 -4.99 8.73 17.01
N ARG A 238 -5.61 7.55 17.20
CA ARG A 238 -5.35 6.33 16.41
C ARG A 238 -6.39 6.20 15.31
N LEU A 239 -5.93 6.28 14.06
CA LEU A 239 -6.76 6.20 12.87
C LEU A 239 -6.33 4.97 12.05
N ILE A 240 -7.25 4.04 11.84
CA ILE A 240 -7.05 2.88 10.98
C ILE A 240 -8.04 2.99 9.84
N ILE A 241 -7.54 3.19 8.62
CA ILE A 241 -8.32 3.49 7.43
C ILE A 241 -8.06 2.40 6.40
N ASP A 242 -8.73 1.26 6.58
CA ASP A 242 -8.72 0.16 5.63
C ASP A 242 -10.07 -0.54 5.62
N GLU A 243 -11.12 0.17 5.20
CA GLU A 243 -12.46 -0.40 5.13
C GLU A 243 -12.58 -1.45 4.02
N SER A 244 -11.76 -1.35 2.98
CA SER A 244 -11.79 -2.27 1.85
C SER A 244 -11.24 -3.63 2.24
N GLY A 245 -10.09 -3.68 2.91
CA GLY A 245 -9.33 -4.92 3.13
C GLY A 245 -9.01 -5.62 1.80
N GLY A 246 -8.99 -4.90 0.68
CA GLY A 246 -8.86 -5.44 -0.66
C GLY A 246 -9.97 -6.41 -1.08
N LEU A 247 -11.16 -6.30 -0.49
CA LEU A 247 -12.33 -7.08 -0.86
C LEU A 247 -13.21 -6.30 -1.84
N GLU A 248 -13.66 -6.97 -2.90
CA GLU A 248 -14.45 -6.35 -3.97
C GLU A 248 -15.75 -5.70 -3.47
N GLY A 249 -16.42 -6.34 -2.51
CA GLY A 249 -17.69 -5.88 -1.94
C GLY A 249 -17.58 -4.73 -0.94
N ASN A 250 -16.38 -4.45 -0.43
CA ASN A 250 -16.18 -3.43 0.60
C ASN A 250 -15.76 -2.09 -0.03
N PRO A 251 -16.18 -0.95 0.55
CA PRO A 251 -15.81 0.36 0.03
C PRO A 251 -14.34 0.69 0.28
N LEU A 252 -13.75 1.44 -0.64
CA LEU A 252 -12.49 2.14 -0.42
C LEU A 252 -12.80 3.46 0.28
N ALA A 253 -12.11 3.72 1.40
CA ALA A 253 -12.35 4.90 2.23
C ALA A 253 -11.11 5.78 2.35
N ALA A 254 -11.36 7.07 2.54
CA ALA A 254 -10.37 8.04 2.96
C ALA A 254 -10.90 8.86 4.14
N ILE A 255 -10.00 9.30 5.02
CA ILE A 255 -10.28 10.28 6.07
C ILE A 255 -9.73 11.65 5.68
N VAL A 256 -10.51 12.70 5.91
CA VAL A 256 -10.17 14.10 5.64
C VAL A 256 -9.96 14.82 6.96
N LEU A 257 -8.74 15.32 7.18
CA LEU A 257 -8.35 16.10 8.35
C LEU A 257 -8.40 17.61 8.03
N PRO A 258 -8.72 18.46 9.03
CA PRO A 258 -8.96 18.14 10.44
C PRO A 258 -10.40 17.72 10.78
N SER A 259 -11.31 17.67 9.81
CA SER A 259 -12.74 17.40 10.07
C SER A 259 -13.05 15.96 10.49
N MET A 260 -12.10 15.04 10.34
CA MET A 260 -12.28 13.59 10.53
C MET A 260 -13.39 13.00 9.64
N LYS A 261 -13.74 13.70 8.55
CA LYS A 261 -14.79 13.25 7.63
C LYS A 261 -14.29 12.02 6.88
N ILE A 262 -15.10 10.97 6.86
CA ILE A 262 -14.88 9.80 5.99
C ILE A 262 -15.56 10.04 4.65
N VAL A 263 -14.82 9.80 3.57
CA VAL A 263 -15.31 9.82 2.19
C VAL A 263 -15.07 8.45 1.60
N ARG A 264 -16.05 7.90 0.87
CA ARG A 264 -15.96 6.57 0.25
C ARG A 264 -16.11 6.64 -1.26
N ASP A 265 -15.62 5.62 -1.95
CA ASP A 265 -15.90 5.39 -3.37
C ASP A 265 -17.39 5.19 -3.66
N THR A 266 -18.14 4.67 -2.69
CA THR A 266 -19.59 4.40 -2.80
C THR A 266 -20.48 5.59 -2.43
N ASP A 267 -19.92 6.74 -2.03
CA ASP A 267 -20.73 7.91 -1.74
C ASP A 267 -21.43 8.38 -3.03
N ASN A 268 -22.75 8.43 -3.02
CA ASN A 268 -23.54 8.95 -4.13
C ASN A 268 -23.76 10.44 -3.92
N LEU A 269 -23.14 11.24 -4.79
CA LEU A 269 -23.30 12.69 -4.77
C LEU A 269 -24.32 13.07 -5.85
N SER A 270 -25.45 13.60 -5.40
CA SER A 270 -26.53 14.14 -6.23
C SER A 270 -26.11 15.42 -6.94
#